data_AF-A0A4Q3FCM1-F1
#
_entry.id   AF-A0A4Q3FCM1-F1
#
_cell.length_a   1.000
_cell.length_b   1.000
_cell.length_c   1.000
_cell.angle_alpha   90.00
_cell.angle_beta   90.00
_cell.angle_gamma   90.00
#
_symmetry.space_group_name_H-M   'P 1'
#
loop_
_entity.id
_entity.type
_entity.pdbx_description
1 polymer ?
#
loop_
_entity_poly.entity_id
_entity_poly.type
_entity_poly.pdbx_seq_one_letter_code
_entity_poly.pdbx_strand_id
1 'polypeptide(L)'
;EQIGCDIESMNRFVATLQQTGDFKQAFAAGNTPLSAQKFVDFTFEIICSNKAYLQAAIFTFGREDLIPGMFLSMVNDLNKRFPDNISQIKYYLERHIEVDGDHHSILALQMTANLCGENQQYWQEAEAAVVQALQMRIALWDGVYAEIMAGKSTLVSA
;
A
#
# COMPACT_ATOMS: atom_id res chain seq x y z
N GLU A 1 -0.69 18.15 2.03
CA GLU A 1 -0.48 19.60 1.85
C GLU A 1 -1.46 20.23 0.87
N GLN A 2 -1.46 19.86 -0.43
CA GLN A 2 -2.32 20.50 -1.46
C GLN A 2 -3.81 20.57 -1.11
N ILE A 3 -4.32 19.57 -0.39
CA ILE A 3 -5.74 19.46 0.01
C ILE A 3 -5.97 19.70 1.51
N GLY A 4 -5.00 20.30 2.22
CA GLY A 4 -5.15 20.71 3.62
C GLY A 4 -5.19 19.60 4.67
N CYS A 5 -4.84 18.36 4.32
CA CYS A 5 -4.72 17.28 5.30
C CYS A 5 -3.62 17.59 6.34
N ASP A 6 -3.91 17.29 7.60
CA ASP A 6 -2.90 17.24 8.66
C ASP A 6 -1.88 16.13 8.35
N ILE A 7 -0.61 16.53 8.27
CA ILE A 7 0.52 15.65 7.97
C ILE A 7 1.47 15.50 9.15
N GLU A 8 1.18 16.08 10.31
CA GLU A 8 2.09 16.09 11.45
C GLU A 8 2.46 14.68 11.91
N SER A 9 1.46 13.79 12.00
CA SER A 9 1.68 12.40 12.39
C SER A 9 2.60 11.65 11.43
N MET A 10 2.45 11.90 10.11
CA MET A 10 3.35 11.34 9.10
C MET A 10 4.76 11.93 9.21
N ASN A 11 4.89 13.24 9.42
CA ASN A 11 6.19 13.90 9.56
C ASN A 11 6.93 13.41 10.81
N ARG A 12 6.23 13.25 11.95
CA ARG A 12 6.79 12.66 13.17
C ARG A 12 7.27 11.23 12.91
N PHE A 13 6.44 10.40 12.26
CA PHE A 13 6.82 9.03 11.88
C PHE A 13 8.12 9.01 11.07
N VAL A 14 8.19 9.78 9.97
CA VAL A 14 9.35 9.79 9.06
C VAL A 14 10.59 10.32 9.76
N ALA A 15 10.48 11.43 10.50
CA ALA A 15 11.61 12.01 11.22
C ALA A 15 12.19 11.05 12.27
N THR A 16 11.33 10.37 13.04
CA THR A 16 11.79 9.36 14.01
C THR A 16 12.45 8.18 13.30
N LEU A 17 11.86 7.66 12.22
CA LEU A 17 12.45 6.54 11.48
C LEU A 17 13.83 6.88 10.91
N GLN A 18 14.02 8.10 10.38
CA GLN A 18 15.31 8.57 9.87
C GLN A 18 16.38 8.69 10.97
N GLN A 19 15.97 9.05 12.19
CA GLN A 19 16.88 9.20 13.33
C GLN A 19 17.26 7.87 13.97
N THR A 20 16.32 6.93 14.07
CA THR A 20 16.49 5.72 14.89
C THR A 20 16.65 4.45 14.06
N GLY A 21 16.16 4.43 12.82
CA GLY A 21 16.04 3.21 12.02
C GLY A 21 15.05 2.19 12.59
N ASP A 22 14.23 2.56 13.59
CA ASP A 22 13.36 1.64 14.32
C ASP A 22 11.88 1.96 14.06
N PHE A 23 11.21 1.03 13.37
CA PHE A 23 9.78 1.11 13.06
C PHE A 23 8.91 1.19 14.31
N LYS A 24 9.24 0.50 15.41
CA LYS A 24 8.42 0.55 16.63
C LYS A 24 8.41 1.95 17.23
N GLN A 25 9.57 2.59 17.27
CA GLN A 25 9.69 3.98 17.73
C GLN A 25 8.97 4.93 16.78
N ALA A 26 9.12 4.75 15.47
CA ALA A 26 8.43 5.56 14.46
C ALA A 26 6.89 5.43 14.56
N PHE A 27 6.37 4.21 14.69
CA PHE A 27 4.93 3.96 14.85
C PHE A 27 4.36 4.67 16.08
N ALA A 28 5.08 4.58 17.20
CA ALA A 28 4.69 5.26 18.44
C ALA A 28 4.70 6.79 18.27
N ALA A 29 5.77 7.35 17.70
CA ALA A 29 5.88 8.80 17.48
C ALA A 29 4.82 9.36 16.52
N GLY A 30 4.44 8.57 15.50
CA GLY A 30 3.41 8.93 14.54
C GLY A 30 1.97 8.64 14.98
N ASN A 31 1.75 8.06 16.17
CA ASN A 31 0.44 7.50 16.58
C ASN A 31 -0.18 6.63 15.47
N THR A 32 0.63 5.76 14.88
CA THR A 32 0.24 5.02 13.67
C THR A 32 -0.87 4.01 14.01
N PRO A 33 -1.99 3.97 13.27
CA PRO A 33 -3.05 2.99 13.52
C PRO A 33 -2.54 1.54 13.40
N LEU A 34 -3.06 0.63 14.23
CA LEU A 34 -2.59 -0.75 14.29
C LEU A 34 -2.68 -1.48 12.93
N SER A 35 -3.71 -1.20 12.14
CA SER A 35 -3.87 -1.78 10.79
C SER A 35 -2.73 -1.35 9.86
N ALA A 36 -2.29 -0.10 9.94
CA ALA A 36 -1.14 0.42 9.18
C ALA A 36 0.18 -0.16 9.68
N GLN A 37 0.35 -0.32 11.00
CA GLN A 37 1.54 -0.99 11.57
C GLN A 37 1.67 -2.41 11.02
N LYS A 38 0.60 -3.22 11.12
CA LYS A 38 0.59 -4.62 10.63
C LYS A 38 0.90 -4.72 9.14
N PHE A 39 0.36 -3.80 8.33
CA PHE A 39 0.61 -3.78 6.89
C PHE A 39 2.09 -3.50 6.56
N VAL A 40 2.70 -2.54 7.26
CA VAL A 40 4.12 -2.20 7.09
C VAL A 40 5.00 -3.33 7.63
N ASP A 41 4.71 -3.87 8.82
CA ASP A 41 5.45 -4.96 9.43
C ASP A 41 5.49 -6.19 8.51
N PHE A 42 4.34 -6.60 7.95
CA PHE A 42 4.29 -7.72 6.99
C PHE A 42 5.13 -7.45 5.74
N THR A 43 5.15 -6.21 5.23
CA THR A 43 6.02 -5.84 4.10
C THR A 43 7.50 -6.07 4.45
N PHE A 44 7.93 -5.64 5.64
CA PHE A 44 9.31 -5.81 6.08
C PHE A 44 9.65 -7.24 6.47
N GLU A 45 8.69 -8.03 6.96
CA GLU A 45 8.86 -9.48 7.17
C GLU A 45 9.22 -10.19 5.86
N ILE A 46 8.51 -9.87 4.78
CA ILE A 46 8.78 -10.42 3.45
C ILE A 46 10.15 -9.96 2.91
N ILE A 47 10.51 -8.69 3.10
CA ILE A 47 11.83 -8.17 2.71
C ILE A 47 12.94 -8.91 3.49
N CYS A 48 12.82 -8.99 4.82
CA CYS A 48 13.78 -9.61 5.71
C CYS A 48 13.85 -11.14 5.58
N SER A 49 12.86 -11.78 4.97
CA SER A 49 12.91 -13.21 4.65
C SER A 49 14.05 -13.57 3.68
N ASN A 50 14.58 -12.59 2.93
CA ASN A 50 15.58 -12.77 1.87
C ASN A 50 15.15 -13.76 0.76
N LYS A 51 13.85 -14.06 0.65
CA LYS A 51 13.28 -14.93 -0.39
C LYS A 51 12.81 -14.09 -1.58
N ALA A 52 13.67 -13.96 -2.59
CA ALA A 52 13.39 -13.15 -3.77
C ALA A 52 12.07 -13.55 -4.48
N TYR A 53 11.75 -14.85 -4.54
CA TYR A 53 10.51 -15.34 -5.15
C TYR A 53 9.24 -14.86 -4.40
N LEU A 54 9.30 -14.71 -3.07
CA LEU A 54 8.18 -14.15 -2.30
C LEU A 54 8.00 -12.66 -2.57
N GLN A 55 9.10 -11.90 -2.59
CA GLN A 55 9.08 -10.47 -2.90
C GLN A 55 8.53 -10.24 -4.31
N ALA A 56 8.98 -11.01 -5.30
CA ALA A 56 8.53 -10.94 -6.68
C ALA A 56 7.04 -11.28 -6.82
N ALA A 57 6.57 -12.35 -6.17
CA ALA A 57 5.16 -12.74 -6.23
C ALA A 57 4.25 -11.68 -5.59
N ILE A 58 4.60 -11.16 -4.42
CA ILE A 58 3.83 -10.10 -3.75
C ILE A 58 3.85 -8.80 -4.54
N PHE A 59 4.98 -8.44 -5.15
CA PHE A 59 5.05 -7.28 -6.05
C PHE A 59 4.10 -7.45 -7.25
N THR A 60 4.19 -8.59 -7.94
CA THR A 60 3.41 -8.91 -9.14
C THR A 60 1.91 -8.94 -8.87
N PHE A 61 1.48 -9.80 -7.95
CA PHE A 61 0.05 -10.08 -7.73
C PHE A 61 -0.58 -9.19 -6.66
N GLY A 62 0.23 -8.59 -5.78
CA GLY A 62 -0.25 -7.72 -4.71
C GLY A 62 -0.26 -6.24 -5.08
N ARG A 63 0.49 -5.80 -6.11
CA ARG A 63 0.64 -4.39 -6.49
C ARG A 63 0.42 -4.16 -7.97
N GLU A 64 1.22 -4.79 -8.83
CA GLU A 64 1.27 -4.46 -10.26
C GLU A 64 -0.05 -4.77 -10.98
N ASP A 65 -0.63 -5.93 -10.74
CA ASP A 65 -1.89 -6.36 -11.39
C ASP A 65 -3.14 -5.64 -10.81
N LEU A 66 -3.12 -5.31 -9.52
CA LEU A 66 -4.32 -4.89 -8.78
C LEU A 66 -4.53 -3.37 -8.71
N ILE A 67 -3.44 -2.60 -8.58
CA ILE A 67 -3.49 -1.16 -8.26
C ILE A 67 -4.14 -0.33 -9.38
N PRO A 68 -3.76 -0.48 -10.67
CA PRO A 68 -4.21 0.44 -11.72
C PRO A 68 -5.74 0.55 -11.83
N GLY A 69 -6.44 -0.59 -11.80
CA GLY A 69 -7.91 -0.62 -11.91
C GLY A 69 -8.63 0.00 -10.71
N MET A 70 -8.13 -0.22 -9.49
CA MET A 70 -8.73 0.33 -8.27
C MET A 70 -8.63 1.86 -8.23
N PHE A 71 -7.45 2.42 -8.54
CA PHE A 71 -7.20 3.85 -8.42
C PHE A 71 -7.87 4.68 -9.53
N LEU A 72 -8.00 4.14 -10.75
CA LEU A 72 -8.60 4.87 -11.87
C LEU A 72 -10.05 5.29 -11.58
N SER A 73 -10.86 4.40 -10.98
CA SER A 73 -12.26 4.72 -10.64
C SER A 73 -12.34 5.85 -9.61
N MET A 74 -11.53 5.77 -8.55
CA MET A 74 -11.49 6.75 -7.46
C MET A 74 -11.00 8.13 -7.94
N VAL A 75 -9.97 8.19 -8.78
CA VAL A 75 -9.45 9.46 -9.33
C VAL A 75 -10.47 10.15 -10.20
N ASN A 76 -11.14 9.39 -11.08
CA ASN A 76 -12.17 9.94 -11.95
C ASN A 76 -13.33 10.55 -11.15
N ASP A 77 -13.74 9.90 -10.06
CA ASP A 77 -14.80 10.41 -9.20
C ASP A 77 -14.36 11.62 -8.38
N LEU A 78 -13.14 11.62 -7.83
CA LEU A 78 -12.58 12.77 -7.12
C LEU A 78 -12.44 13.98 -8.04
N ASN A 79 -11.97 13.79 -9.28
CA ASN A 79 -11.77 14.87 -10.25
C ASN A 79 -13.10 15.53 -10.67
N LYS A 80 -14.18 14.75 -10.74
CA LYS A 80 -15.52 15.30 -10.99
C LYS A 80 -16.03 16.17 -9.83
N ARG A 81 -15.68 15.81 -8.59
CA ARG A 81 -16.17 16.50 -7.38
C ARG A 81 -15.30 17.70 -6.98
N PHE A 82 -14.00 17.65 -7.25
CA PHE A 82 -13.01 18.65 -6.83
C PHE A 82 -11.99 18.99 -7.93
N PRO A 83 -12.42 19.49 -9.10
CA PRO A 83 -11.58 19.58 -10.30
C PRO A 83 -10.29 20.41 -10.11
N ASP A 84 -10.31 21.46 -9.30
CA ASP A 84 -9.16 22.38 -9.14
C ASP A 84 -8.23 22.03 -7.96
N ASN A 85 -8.64 21.12 -7.07
CA ASN A 85 -7.92 20.84 -5.82
C ASN A 85 -7.03 19.59 -5.85
N ILE A 86 -7.14 18.75 -6.89
CA ILE A 86 -6.47 17.45 -6.93
C ILE A 86 -5.54 17.25 -8.12
N SER A 87 -5.18 18.31 -8.85
CA SER A 87 -4.43 18.22 -10.10
C SER A 87 -3.11 17.43 -9.98
N GLN A 88 -2.36 17.57 -8.87
CA GLN A 88 -1.12 16.80 -8.67
C GLN A 88 -1.39 15.34 -8.32
N ILE A 89 -2.43 15.06 -7.52
CA ILE A 89 -2.85 13.69 -7.17
C ILE A 89 -3.31 12.95 -8.42
N LYS A 90 -4.11 13.62 -9.25
CA LYS A 90 -4.57 13.11 -10.54
C LYS A 90 -3.39 12.79 -11.44
N TYR A 91 -2.48 13.73 -11.65
CA TYR A 91 -1.27 13.53 -12.46
C TYR A 91 -0.43 12.35 -11.93
N TYR A 92 -0.19 12.28 -10.62
CA TYR A 92 0.57 11.19 -10.00
C TYR A 92 -0.05 9.81 -10.27
N LEU A 93 -1.37 9.69 -10.14
CA LEU A 93 -2.08 8.42 -10.32
C LEU A 93 -2.24 8.05 -11.81
N GLU A 94 -2.50 9.02 -12.68
CA GLU A 94 -2.52 8.81 -14.14
C GLU A 94 -1.17 8.30 -14.64
N ARG A 95 -0.06 8.83 -14.10
CA ARG A 95 1.30 8.35 -14.41
C ARG A 95 1.56 6.93 -13.91
N HIS A 96 1.03 6.52 -12.77
CA HIS A 96 1.15 5.13 -12.31
C HIS A 96 0.36 4.19 -13.24
N ILE A 97 -0.85 4.58 -13.66
CA ILE A 97 -1.67 3.76 -14.56
C ILE A 97 -1.01 3.62 -15.95
N GLU A 98 -0.45 4.70 -16.49
CA GLU A 98 0.21 4.71 -17.79
C GLU A 98 1.53 3.90 -17.78
N VAL A 99 2.26 3.92 -16.67
CA VAL A 99 3.55 3.22 -16.53
C VAL A 99 3.36 1.75 -16.17
N ASP A 100 2.39 1.41 -15.31
CA ASP A 100 2.20 0.06 -14.77
C ASP A 100 1.18 -0.78 -15.60
N GLY A 101 0.46 -0.15 -16.54
CA GLY A 101 -0.76 -0.71 -17.14
C GLY A 101 -0.63 -1.94 -18.05
N ASP A 102 0.47 -2.12 -18.81
CA ASP A 102 0.51 -3.17 -19.85
C ASP A 102 1.83 -3.95 -19.97
N HIS A 103 3.00 -3.29 -19.98
CA HIS A 103 4.27 -3.98 -20.22
C HIS A 103 4.90 -4.53 -18.93
N HIS A 104 4.71 -3.84 -17.80
CA HIS A 104 5.36 -4.17 -16.55
C HIS A 104 4.73 -5.37 -15.85
N SER A 105 3.40 -5.54 -15.96
CA SER A 105 2.70 -6.72 -15.45
C SER A 105 3.22 -8.03 -16.06
N ILE A 106 3.47 -8.05 -17.38
CA ILE A 106 4.05 -9.22 -18.08
C ILE A 106 5.47 -9.50 -17.58
N LEU A 107 6.30 -8.47 -17.43
CA LEU A 107 7.67 -8.63 -16.92
C LEU A 107 7.69 -9.11 -15.46
N ALA A 108 6.76 -8.64 -14.63
CA ALA A 108 6.60 -9.07 -13.24
C ALA A 108 6.17 -10.54 -13.15
N LEU A 109 5.24 -10.98 -14.02
CA LEU A 109 4.86 -12.39 -14.16
C LEU A 109 6.05 -13.26 -14.58
N GLN A 110 6.82 -12.83 -15.58
CA GLN A 110 8.03 -13.54 -16.02
C GLN A 110 9.09 -13.61 -14.93
N MET A 111 9.32 -12.51 -14.19
CA MET A 111 10.24 -12.47 -13.05
C MET A 111 9.82 -13.48 -11.97
N THR A 112 8.54 -13.50 -11.62
CA THR A 112 8.01 -14.44 -10.62
C THR A 112 8.15 -15.89 -11.09
N ALA A 113 7.82 -16.17 -12.36
CA ALA A 113 7.97 -17.50 -12.93
C ALA A 113 9.45 -17.96 -12.94
N ASN A 114 10.38 -17.07 -13.30
CA ASN A 114 11.81 -17.39 -13.32
C ASN A 114 12.37 -17.64 -11.91
N LEU A 115 11.93 -16.88 -10.91
CA LEU A 115 12.40 -17.03 -9.52
C LEU A 115 11.81 -18.26 -8.83
N CYS A 116 10.57 -18.64 -9.17
CA CYS A 116 9.97 -19.88 -8.66
C CYS A 116 10.48 -21.11 -9.42
N GLY A 117 10.70 -20.99 -10.73
CA GLY A 117 11.13 -22.09 -11.60
C GLY A 117 10.18 -23.30 -11.53
N GLU A 118 10.76 -24.49 -11.54
CA GLU A 118 10.02 -25.75 -11.37
C GLU A 118 9.82 -26.15 -9.89
N ASN A 119 10.21 -25.29 -8.94
CA ASN A 119 10.13 -25.61 -7.52
C ASN A 119 8.70 -25.42 -7.00
N GLN A 120 7.97 -26.53 -6.84
CA GLN A 120 6.59 -26.52 -6.36
C GLN A 120 6.45 -25.89 -4.97
N GLN A 121 7.44 -26.04 -4.08
CA GLN A 121 7.41 -25.42 -2.76
C GLN A 121 7.46 -23.90 -2.86
N TYR A 122 8.26 -23.34 -3.78
CA TYR A 122 8.33 -21.89 -3.98
C TYR A 122 7.01 -21.32 -4.45
N TRP A 123 6.33 -22.02 -5.37
CA TRP A 123 4.99 -21.64 -5.81
C TRP A 123 3.96 -21.67 -4.68
N GLN A 124 3.97 -22.71 -3.84
CA GLN A 124 3.06 -22.80 -2.68
C GLN A 124 3.29 -21.69 -1.66
N GLU A 125 4.55 -21.42 -1.32
CA GLU A 125 4.89 -20.33 -0.39
C GLU A 125 4.56 -18.96 -0.99
N ALA A 126 4.80 -18.76 -2.29
CA ALA A 126 4.47 -17.53 -3.00
C ALA A 126 2.96 -17.27 -3.00
N GLU A 127 2.15 -18.28 -3.33
CA GLU A 127 0.69 -18.17 -3.29
C GLU A 127 0.19 -17.78 -1.90
N ALA A 128 0.65 -18.48 -0.86
CA ALA A 128 0.26 -18.19 0.52
C ALA A 128 0.65 -16.75 0.94
N ALA A 129 1.86 -16.31 0.58
CA ALA A 129 2.35 -14.97 0.87
C ALA A 129 1.57 -13.89 0.12
N VAL A 130 1.17 -14.12 -1.13
CA VAL A 130 0.31 -13.22 -1.91
C VAL A 130 -1.07 -13.10 -1.28
N VAL A 131 -1.70 -14.22 -0.90
CA VAL A 131 -3.01 -14.22 -0.22
C VAL A 131 -2.92 -13.41 1.08
N GLN A 132 -1.88 -13.63 1.88
CA GLN A 132 -1.67 -12.87 3.11
C GLN A 132 -1.45 -11.38 2.84
N ALA A 133 -0.70 -11.02 1.80
CA ALA A 133 -0.49 -9.62 1.39
C ALA A 133 -1.82 -8.91 1.05
N LEU A 134 -2.70 -9.60 0.32
CA LEU A 134 -4.02 -9.10 -0.01
C LEU A 134 -4.90 -8.93 1.24
N GLN A 135 -4.85 -9.88 2.17
CA GLN A 135 -5.55 -9.77 3.46
C GLN A 135 -5.04 -8.59 4.29
N MET A 136 -3.72 -8.36 4.35
CA MET A 136 -3.16 -7.18 5.03
C MET A 136 -3.65 -5.88 4.37
N ARG A 137 -3.76 -5.85 3.04
CA ARG A 137 -4.31 -4.69 2.31
C ARG A 137 -5.78 -4.45 2.65
N ILE A 138 -6.61 -5.50 2.72
CA ILE A 138 -8.01 -5.38 3.14
C ILE A 138 -8.08 -4.84 4.57
N ALA A 139 -7.32 -5.41 5.50
CA ALA A 139 -7.29 -4.97 6.89
C ALA A 139 -6.83 -3.51 7.05
N LEU A 140 -5.90 -3.04 6.21
CA LEU A 140 -5.51 -1.64 6.16
C LEU A 140 -6.72 -0.74 5.81
N TRP A 141 -7.42 -1.06 4.73
CA TRP A 141 -8.57 -0.28 4.28
C TRP A 141 -9.76 -0.36 5.24
N ASP A 142 -10.00 -1.51 5.86
CA ASP A 142 -11.00 -1.66 6.92
C ASP A 142 -10.67 -0.76 8.13
N GLY A 143 -9.39 -0.68 8.50
CA GLY A 143 -8.93 0.23 9.54
C GLY A 143 -9.14 1.70 9.17
N VAL A 144 -8.81 2.10 7.94
CA VAL A 144 -9.07 3.47 7.45
C VAL A 144 -10.57 3.79 7.50
N TYR A 145 -11.42 2.86 7.05
CA TYR A 145 -12.86 3.03 7.10
C TYR A 145 -13.37 3.19 8.55
N ALA A 146 -12.88 2.36 9.47
CA ALA A 146 -13.24 2.45 10.89
C ALA A 146 -12.86 3.81 11.51
N GLU A 147 -11.65 4.31 11.25
CA GLU A 147 -11.20 5.64 11.73
C GLU A 147 -12.08 6.77 11.20
N ILE A 148 -12.44 6.72 9.91
CA ILE A 148 -13.36 7.71 9.29
C ILE A 148 -14.73 7.68 9.96
N MET A 149 -15.26 6.48 10.23
CA MET A 149 -16.58 6.32 10.85
C MET A 149 -16.58 6.73 12.32
N ALA A 150 -15.50 6.47 13.05
CA ALA A 150 -15.30 6.95 14.41
C ALA A 150 -15.27 8.49 14.45
N GLY A 151 -14.50 9.13 13.57
CA GLY A 151 -14.42 10.60 13.50
C GLY A 151 -15.76 11.27 13.15
N LYS A 152 -16.58 10.64 12.29
CA LYS A 152 -17.96 11.13 12.02
C LYS A 152 -18.86 11.06 13.25
N SER A 153 -18.71 10.03 14.07
CA SER A 153 -19.53 9.86 15.29
C SER A 153 -19.20 10.94 16.33
N THR A 154 -17.95 11.39 16.40
CA THR A 154 -17.50 12.47 17.30
C THR A 154 -18.01 13.86 16.86
N LEU A 155 -18.19 14.09 15.55
CA LEU A 155 -18.69 15.35 15.01
C LEU A 155 -20.22 15.50 15.10
N VAL A 156 -20.96 14.39 15.21
CA VAL A 156 -22.44 14.40 15.35
C VAL A 156 -22.88 14.47 16.81
N SER A 157 -21.98 14.18 17.75
CA SER A 157 -22.23 14.20 19.20
C SER A 157 -21.69 15.44 19.93
N ALA A 158 -21.10 16.39 19.18
CA ALA A 158 -20.67 17.72 19.64
C ALA A 158 -21.64 18.80 19.13
#